data_AF-A0A1I1REM9-F1
#
_entry.id   AF-A0A1I1REM9-F1
#
_cell.length_a   1.000
_cell.length_b   1.000
_cell.length_c   1.000
_cell.angle_alpha   90.00
_cell.angle_beta   90.00
_cell.angle_gamma   90.00
#
_symmetry.space_group_name_H-M   'P 1'
#
loop_
_entity.id
_entity.type
_entity.pdbx_description
1 polymer ?
#
loop_
_entity_poly.entity_id
_entity_poly.type
_entity_poly.pdbx_seq_one_letter_code
_entity_poly.pdbx_strand_id
1 'polypeptide(L)'
;MKEFENYIERIVKKTALDKAAREELSLELLDHLNSLKEEYIKKGMSAKQAKQLAIQHFGEPNFIGGELQKSIFPYEKFIKRFAWSLFVPYILFFIWYEYLGNSAGREWFLGIIEQFSRNHDVMWLLRTFVDITPFYTLFLYNIPGFWIAHAVKPIILMIPLGFLIPILFHRFRSFKAAFMLFIKLTLSIELLYIVMLVGTFSTTGLILDLVGLLVGFMGWKLLQRLQVKKFIKPSNPNYVK
;
A
#
# COMPACT_ATOMS: atom_id res chain seq x y z
N MET A 1 6.18 -4.92 34.06
CA MET A 1 5.27 -4.60 32.95
C MET A 1 5.55 -5.46 31.72
N LYS A 2 6.83 -5.74 31.40
CA LYS A 2 7.31 -6.65 30.35
C LYS A 2 6.55 -7.95 30.07
N GLU A 3 5.99 -8.64 31.08
CA GLU A 3 5.24 -9.89 30.83
C GLU A 3 3.92 -9.69 30.07
N PHE A 4 3.12 -8.66 30.42
CA PHE A 4 1.90 -8.35 29.66
C PHE A 4 2.24 -7.85 28.26
N GLU A 5 3.23 -6.97 28.15
CA GLU A 5 3.70 -6.46 26.85
C GLU A 5 4.16 -7.61 25.95
N ASN A 6 4.98 -8.55 26.46
CA ASN A 6 5.43 -9.72 25.71
C ASN A 6 4.26 -10.65 25.31
N TYR A 7 3.27 -10.81 26.18
CA TYR A 7 2.08 -11.61 25.91
C TYR A 7 1.22 -10.98 24.80
N ILE A 8 0.94 -9.68 24.91
CA ILE A 8 0.20 -8.90 23.91
C ILE A 8 0.95 -8.90 22.58
N GLU A 9 2.27 -8.73 22.58
CA GLU A 9 3.06 -8.76 21.35
C GLU A 9 2.90 -10.09 20.60
N ARG A 10 2.79 -11.22 21.33
CA ARG A 10 2.53 -12.54 20.72
C ARG A 10 1.14 -12.62 20.10
N ILE A 11 0.12 -12.03 20.73
CA ILE A 11 -1.25 -11.95 20.19
C ILE A 11 -1.25 -11.10 18.91
N VAL A 12 -0.79 -9.85 19.01
CA VAL A 12 -0.97 -8.89 17.93
C VAL A 12 -0.07 -9.18 16.72
N LYS A 13 1.04 -9.93 16.91
CA LYS A 13 1.83 -10.48 15.79
C LYS A 13 1.05 -11.42 14.87
N LYS A 14 -0.05 -12.03 15.34
CA LYS A 14 -0.92 -12.88 14.50
C LYS A 14 -1.95 -12.08 13.70
N THR A 15 -2.13 -10.80 14.03
CA THR A 15 -3.05 -9.92 13.31
C THR A 15 -2.35 -9.23 12.13
N ALA A 16 -3.08 -9.08 11.02
CA ALA A 16 -2.57 -8.47 9.80
C ALA A 16 -2.72 -6.92 9.80
N LEU A 17 -2.73 -6.33 10.99
CA LEU A 17 -2.86 -4.90 11.24
C LEU A 17 -1.58 -4.12 10.88
N ASP A 18 -1.75 -2.85 10.52
CA ASP A 18 -0.64 -1.90 10.41
C ASP A 18 -0.07 -1.55 11.78
N LYS A 19 1.08 -0.84 11.81
CA LYS A 19 1.78 -0.53 13.07
C LYS A 19 0.91 0.29 14.02
N ALA A 20 0.18 1.29 13.51
CA ALA A 20 -0.63 2.19 14.33
C ALA A 20 -1.85 1.46 14.92
N ALA A 21 -2.57 0.68 14.12
CA ALA A 21 -3.70 -0.12 14.61
C ALA A 21 -3.25 -1.23 15.58
N ARG A 22 -2.05 -1.79 15.37
CA ARG A 22 -1.43 -2.72 16.32
C ARG A 22 -1.14 -2.05 17.67
N GLU A 23 -0.64 -0.82 17.66
CA GLU A 23 -0.39 -0.06 18.89
C GLU A 23 -1.68 0.26 19.64
N GLU A 24 -2.72 0.73 18.95
CA GLU A 24 -4.06 0.99 19.52
C GLU A 24 -4.65 -0.28 20.17
N LEU A 25 -4.69 -1.38 19.42
CA LEU A 25 -5.15 -2.68 19.94
C LEU A 25 -4.30 -3.15 21.13
N SER A 26 -2.99 -2.91 21.11
CA SER A 26 -2.10 -3.31 22.21
C SER A 26 -2.40 -2.55 23.50
N LEU A 27 -2.76 -1.27 23.40
CA LEU A 27 -3.17 -0.45 24.54
C LEU A 27 -4.47 -0.98 25.15
N GLU A 28 -5.48 -1.28 24.33
CA GLU A 28 -6.75 -1.83 24.82
C GLU A 28 -6.56 -3.19 25.51
N LEU A 29 -5.78 -4.10 24.90
CA LEU A 29 -5.47 -5.39 25.51
C LEU A 29 -4.71 -5.23 26.85
N LEU A 30 -3.84 -4.23 26.94
CA LEU A 30 -3.12 -3.92 28.17
C LEU A 30 -4.05 -3.41 29.27
N ASP A 31 -5.00 -2.54 28.94
CA ASP A 31 -6.00 -2.03 29.88
C ASP A 31 -6.86 -3.17 30.43
N HIS A 32 -7.36 -4.06 29.56
CA HIS A 32 -8.13 -5.25 29.99
C HIS A 32 -7.33 -6.18 30.91
N LEU A 33 -6.07 -6.46 30.58
CA LEU A 33 -5.19 -7.28 31.43
C LEU A 33 -4.89 -6.61 32.77
N ASN A 34 -4.77 -5.28 32.80
CA ASN A 34 -4.60 -4.54 34.04
C ASN A 34 -5.87 -4.56 34.90
N SER A 35 -7.06 -4.41 34.31
CA SER A 35 -8.33 -4.54 35.04
C SER A 35 -8.49 -5.93 35.66
N LEU A 36 -8.19 -7.01 34.92
CA LEU A 36 -8.20 -8.37 35.45
C LEU A 36 -7.21 -8.56 36.60
N LYS A 37 -5.98 -8.05 36.45
CA LYS A 37 -4.97 -8.08 37.50
C LYS A 37 -5.46 -7.37 38.77
N GLU A 38 -6.09 -6.21 38.64
CA GLU A 38 -6.65 -5.47 39.77
C GLU A 38 -7.78 -6.23 40.45
N GLU A 39 -8.64 -6.92 39.69
CA GLU A 39 -9.69 -7.77 40.24
C GLU A 39 -9.11 -8.92 41.08
N TYR A 40 -8.06 -9.59 40.59
CA TYR A 40 -7.39 -10.64 41.35
C TYR A 40 -6.66 -10.11 42.60
N ILE A 41 -6.08 -8.90 42.53
CA ILE A 41 -5.50 -8.24 43.72
C ILE A 41 -6.59 -7.96 44.76
N LYS A 42 -7.76 -7.47 44.34
CA LYS A 42 -8.92 -7.27 45.24
C LYS A 42 -9.41 -8.57 45.88
N LYS A 43 -9.21 -9.72 45.21
CA LYS A 43 -9.48 -11.07 45.75
C LYS A 43 -8.37 -11.57 46.71
N GLY A 44 -7.42 -10.72 47.10
CA GLY A 44 -6.38 -11.03 48.08
C GLY A 44 -5.12 -11.68 47.51
N MET A 45 -4.98 -11.74 46.18
CA MET A 45 -3.81 -12.37 45.54
C MET A 45 -2.63 -11.40 45.46
N SER A 46 -1.41 -11.95 45.51
CA SER A 46 -0.21 -11.15 45.26
C SER A 46 -0.19 -10.62 43.82
N ALA A 47 0.40 -9.45 43.60
CA ALA A 47 0.47 -8.84 42.27
C ALA A 47 1.11 -9.76 41.19
N LYS A 48 2.03 -10.65 41.59
CA LYS A 48 2.66 -11.63 40.70
C LYS A 48 1.70 -12.75 40.32
N GLN A 49 0.97 -13.32 41.29
CA GLN A 49 -0.04 -14.35 41.04
C GLN A 49 -1.23 -13.80 40.25
N ALA A 50 -1.72 -12.62 40.63
CA ALA A 50 -2.79 -11.91 39.93
C ALA A 50 -2.48 -11.70 38.44
N LYS A 51 -1.22 -11.39 38.12
CA LYS A 51 -0.75 -11.24 36.74
C LYS A 51 -0.76 -12.55 35.96
N GLN A 52 -0.25 -13.64 36.54
CA GLN A 52 -0.27 -14.95 35.89
C GLN A 52 -1.70 -15.43 35.66
N LEU A 53 -2.58 -15.23 36.63
CA LEU A 53 -4.00 -15.56 36.51
C LEU A 53 -4.70 -14.71 35.47
N ALA A 54 -4.39 -13.41 35.36
CA ALA A 54 -4.90 -12.55 34.29
C ALA A 54 -4.52 -13.09 32.91
N ILE A 55 -3.26 -13.50 32.70
CA ILE A 55 -2.81 -14.12 31.43
C ILE A 55 -3.53 -15.44 31.18
N GLN A 56 -3.61 -16.30 32.20
CA GLN A 56 -4.28 -17.59 32.09
C GLN A 56 -5.77 -17.46 31.76
N HIS A 57 -6.44 -16.49 32.39
CA HIS A 57 -7.84 -16.17 32.13
C HIS A 57 -8.06 -15.62 30.71
N PHE A 58 -7.11 -14.81 30.22
CA PHE A 58 -7.15 -14.28 28.86
C PHE A 58 -6.96 -15.37 27.78
N GLY A 59 -6.18 -16.40 28.10
CA GLY A 59 -6.03 -17.60 27.28
C GLY A 59 -4.73 -17.67 26.48
N GLU A 60 -4.67 -18.59 25.51
CA GLU A 60 -3.45 -18.87 24.76
C GLU A 60 -3.22 -17.82 23.64
N PRO A 61 -2.02 -17.20 23.54
CA PRO A 61 -1.79 -16.09 22.63
C PRO A 61 -2.06 -16.39 21.15
N ASN A 62 -1.73 -17.59 20.67
CA ASN A 62 -1.90 -17.94 19.26
C ASN A 62 -3.38 -18.15 18.92
N PHE A 63 -4.15 -18.77 19.82
CA PHE A 63 -5.58 -18.95 19.68
C PHE A 63 -6.30 -17.59 19.67
N ILE A 64 -6.05 -16.75 20.68
CA ILE A 64 -6.64 -15.41 20.77
C ILE A 64 -6.26 -14.55 19.56
N GLY A 65 -4.99 -14.53 19.18
CA GLY A 65 -4.54 -13.80 18.00
C GLY A 65 -5.18 -14.28 16.69
N GLY A 66 -5.44 -15.58 16.57
CA GLY A 66 -6.13 -16.18 15.43
C GLY A 66 -7.61 -15.82 15.36
N GLU A 67 -8.33 -15.91 16.48
CA GLU A 67 -9.75 -15.51 16.57
C GLU A 67 -9.92 -14.01 16.37
N LEU A 68 -9.00 -13.20 16.90
CA LEU A 68 -8.97 -11.77 16.70
C LEU A 68 -8.75 -11.42 15.22
N GLN A 69 -7.83 -12.10 14.54
CA GLN A 69 -7.63 -11.91 13.09
C GLN A 69 -8.89 -12.27 12.29
N LYS A 70 -9.56 -13.39 12.60
CA LYS A 70 -10.81 -13.78 11.94
C LYS A 70 -11.93 -12.78 12.21
N SER A 71 -11.97 -12.19 13.41
CA SER A 71 -13.01 -11.25 13.80
C SER A 71 -12.80 -9.87 13.19
N ILE A 72 -11.55 -9.40 13.10
CA ILE A 72 -11.19 -8.13 12.45
C ILE A 72 -11.32 -8.26 10.91
N PHE A 73 -10.88 -9.37 10.32
CA PHE A 73 -10.87 -9.59 8.87
C PHE A 73 -11.51 -10.94 8.46
N PRO A 74 -12.83 -11.10 8.64
CA PRO A 74 -13.52 -12.39 8.38
C PRO A 74 -13.39 -12.89 6.95
N TYR A 75 -13.23 -11.98 5.99
CA TYR A 75 -13.18 -12.30 4.56
C TYR A 75 -11.78 -12.15 3.94
N GLU A 76 -10.70 -12.08 4.72
CA GLU A 76 -9.34 -11.80 4.20
C GLU A 76 -8.94 -12.72 3.04
N LYS A 77 -9.18 -14.03 3.17
CA LYS A 77 -8.85 -15.01 2.12
C LYS A 77 -9.65 -14.78 0.84
N PHE A 78 -10.92 -14.44 0.96
CA PHE A 78 -11.79 -14.14 -0.17
C PHE A 78 -11.39 -12.84 -0.85
N ILE A 79 -11.19 -11.77 -0.05
CA ILE A 79 -10.71 -10.46 -0.54
C ILE A 79 -9.40 -10.63 -1.31
N LYS A 80 -8.47 -11.44 -0.80
CA LYS A 80 -7.18 -11.68 -1.48
C LYS A 80 -7.36 -12.40 -2.82
N ARG A 81 -8.23 -13.40 -2.91
CA ARG A 81 -8.54 -14.09 -4.19
C ARG A 81 -9.18 -13.12 -5.18
N PHE A 82 -10.13 -12.31 -4.73
CA PHE A 82 -10.77 -11.30 -5.55
C PHE A 82 -9.78 -10.22 -6.03
N ALA A 83 -8.90 -9.75 -5.15
CA ALA A 83 -7.84 -8.82 -5.49
C ALA A 83 -6.90 -9.39 -6.58
N TRP A 84 -6.54 -10.67 -6.51
CA TRP A 84 -5.76 -11.32 -7.57
C TRP A 84 -6.52 -11.38 -8.90
N SER A 85 -7.81 -11.68 -8.86
CA SER A 85 -8.66 -11.71 -10.07
C SER A 85 -8.80 -10.35 -10.74
N LEU A 86 -8.67 -9.25 -10.01
CA LEU A 86 -8.62 -7.90 -10.58
C LEU A 86 -7.21 -7.51 -11.02
N PHE A 87 -6.20 -7.88 -10.22
CA PHE A 87 -4.82 -7.47 -10.42
C PHE A 87 -4.22 -8.03 -11.71
N VAL A 88 -4.41 -9.33 -11.99
CA VAL A 88 -3.80 -9.96 -13.17
C VAL A 88 -4.35 -9.37 -14.47
N PRO A 89 -5.68 -9.29 -14.70
CA PRO A 89 -6.22 -8.65 -15.90
C PRO A 89 -5.85 -7.17 -16.00
N TYR A 90 -5.83 -6.46 -14.88
CA TYR A 90 -5.41 -5.05 -14.87
C TYR A 90 -3.95 -4.88 -15.30
N ILE A 91 -3.02 -5.71 -14.83
CA ILE A 91 -1.61 -5.64 -15.26
C ILE A 91 -1.48 -5.98 -16.74
N LEU A 92 -2.21 -6.98 -17.24
CA LEU A 92 -2.21 -7.32 -18.67
C LEU A 92 -2.76 -6.16 -19.52
N PHE A 93 -3.87 -5.55 -19.08
CA PHE A 93 -4.43 -4.36 -19.72
C PHE A 93 -3.43 -3.19 -19.68
N PHE A 94 -2.79 -2.93 -18.54
CA PHE A 94 -1.82 -1.86 -18.38
C PHE A 94 -0.63 -2.04 -19.33
N ILE A 95 -0.05 -3.24 -19.38
CA ILE A 95 1.06 -3.56 -20.28
C ILE A 95 0.63 -3.40 -21.75
N TRP A 96 -0.56 -3.90 -22.09
CA TRP A 96 -1.08 -3.76 -23.44
C TRP A 96 -1.31 -2.29 -23.80
N TYR A 97 -1.99 -1.54 -22.95
CA TYR A 97 -2.39 -0.16 -23.23
C TYR A 97 -1.20 0.81 -23.28
N GLU A 98 -0.27 0.71 -22.32
CA GLU A 98 0.88 1.61 -22.25
C GLU A 98 1.97 1.27 -23.27
N TYR A 99 2.19 -0.02 -23.55
CA TYR A 99 3.33 -0.45 -24.34
C TYR A 99 2.91 -1.08 -25.68
N LEU A 100 2.24 -2.23 -25.65
CA LEU A 100 2.03 -3.03 -26.87
C LEU A 100 1.08 -2.37 -27.86
N GLY A 101 0.02 -1.75 -27.39
CA GLY A 101 -1.01 -1.06 -28.18
C GLY A 101 -0.65 0.37 -28.57
N ASN A 102 0.46 0.92 -28.06
CA ASN A 102 0.83 2.30 -28.31
C ASN A 102 1.59 2.46 -29.65
N SER A 103 0.86 2.40 -30.76
CA SER A 103 1.42 2.60 -32.11
C SER A 103 1.95 4.02 -32.31
N ALA A 104 1.23 5.03 -31.81
CA ALA A 104 1.62 6.43 -31.93
C ALA A 104 2.98 6.71 -31.27
N GLY A 105 3.23 6.14 -30.08
CA GLY A 105 4.52 6.25 -29.41
C GLY A 105 5.66 5.63 -30.21
N ARG A 106 5.43 4.46 -30.84
CA ARG A 106 6.42 3.82 -31.70
C ARG A 106 6.71 4.59 -32.98
N GLU A 107 5.68 5.11 -33.64
CA GLU A 107 5.85 5.96 -34.83
C GLU A 107 6.66 7.21 -34.50
N TRP A 108 6.34 7.86 -33.37
CA TRP A 108 7.11 8.99 -32.85
C TRP A 108 8.58 8.62 -32.55
N PHE A 109 8.80 7.49 -31.87
CA PHE A 109 10.15 7.02 -31.54
C PHE A 109 10.97 6.73 -32.81
N LEU A 110 10.37 6.07 -33.81
CA LEU A 110 11.03 5.80 -35.10
C LEU A 110 11.40 7.10 -35.82
N GLY A 111 10.53 8.12 -35.78
CA GLY A 111 10.83 9.44 -36.34
C GLY A 111 12.05 10.10 -35.69
N ILE A 112 12.25 9.92 -34.38
CA ILE A 112 13.46 10.41 -33.69
C ILE A 112 14.70 9.68 -34.20
N ILE A 113 14.64 8.36 -34.36
CA ILE A 113 15.75 7.57 -34.86
C ILE A 113 16.09 7.94 -36.30
N GLU A 114 15.09 8.18 -37.15
CA GLU A 114 15.30 8.65 -38.52
C GLU A 114 15.97 10.04 -38.54
N GLN A 115 15.48 10.97 -37.71
CA GLN A 115 16.07 12.31 -37.60
C GLN A 115 17.50 12.26 -37.08
N PHE A 116 17.78 11.39 -36.10
CA PHE A 116 19.13 11.16 -35.62
C PHE A 116 20.03 10.56 -36.70
N SER A 117 19.54 9.60 -37.47
CA SER A 117 20.28 9.00 -38.59
C SER A 117 20.66 10.03 -39.67
N ARG A 118 19.94 11.14 -39.78
CA ARG A 118 20.27 12.25 -40.69
C ARG A 118 21.30 13.20 -40.08
N ASN A 119 21.06 13.64 -38.85
CA ASN A 119 21.81 14.75 -38.26
C ASN A 119 23.03 14.31 -37.45
N HIS A 120 23.08 13.04 -37.01
CA HIS A 120 24.12 12.44 -36.17
C HIS A 120 24.40 13.20 -34.85
N ASP A 121 23.43 13.99 -34.38
CA ASP A 121 23.56 14.78 -33.15
C ASP A 121 23.20 13.93 -31.93
N VAL A 122 24.23 13.43 -31.24
CA VAL A 122 24.09 12.59 -30.04
C VAL A 122 23.50 13.37 -28.88
N MET A 123 23.82 14.66 -28.74
CA MET A 123 23.35 15.47 -27.62
C MET A 123 21.85 15.76 -27.74
N TRP A 124 21.39 16.03 -28.95
CA TRP A 124 19.97 16.15 -29.26
C TRP A 124 19.22 14.84 -28.94
N LEU A 125 19.76 13.69 -29.35
CA LEU A 125 19.16 12.38 -29.08
C LEU A 125 18.98 12.13 -27.58
N LEU A 126 20.03 12.37 -26.79
CA LEU A 126 20.02 12.17 -25.34
C LEU A 126 18.98 13.07 -24.65
N ARG A 127 18.92 14.36 -25.03
CA ARG A 127 17.93 15.30 -24.47
C ARG A 127 16.50 14.96 -24.86
N THR A 128 16.32 14.31 -26.01
CA THR A 128 14.99 13.89 -26.47
C THR A 128 14.48 12.69 -25.67
N PHE A 129 15.33 11.69 -25.41
CA PHE A 129 14.92 10.50 -24.67
C PHE A 129 14.94 10.64 -23.15
N VAL A 130 15.68 11.62 -22.61
CA VAL A 130 15.82 11.80 -21.17
C VAL A 130 15.39 13.23 -20.79
N ASP A 131 14.16 13.37 -20.29
CA ASP A 131 13.66 14.62 -19.72
C ASP A 131 13.91 14.64 -18.22
N ILE A 132 15.03 15.23 -17.82
CA ILE A 132 15.40 15.35 -16.41
C ILE A 132 14.68 16.48 -15.68
N THR A 133 14.12 17.47 -16.39
CA THR A 133 13.54 18.67 -15.79
C THR A 133 12.07 18.44 -15.46
N PRO A 134 11.68 18.36 -14.17
CA PRO A 134 10.30 18.08 -13.80
C PRO A 134 9.34 19.11 -14.37
N PHE A 135 8.26 18.62 -14.97
CA PHE A 135 7.13 19.39 -15.50
C PHE A 135 7.47 20.37 -16.64
N TYR A 136 8.71 20.41 -17.13
CA TYR A 136 9.11 21.35 -18.19
C TYR A 136 8.22 21.22 -19.43
N THR A 137 8.14 20.01 -19.96
CA THR A 137 7.33 19.69 -21.13
C THR A 137 5.84 19.97 -20.90
N LEU A 138 5.35 19.70 -19.68
CA LEU A 138 3.96 19.95 -19.30
C LEU A 138 3.60 21.45 -19.31
N PHE A 139 4.48 22.28 -18.74
CA PHE A 139 4.32 23.73 -18.73
C PHE A 139 4.58 24.38 -20.08
N LEU A 140 5.48 23.81 -20.90
CA LEU A 140 5.76 24.29 -22.24
C LEU A 140 4.54 24.14 -23.16
N TYR A 141 3.92 22.95 -23.17
CA TYR A 141 2.82 22.67 -24.07
C TYR A 141 1.46 23.15 -23.56
N ASN A 142 1.35 23.62 -22.30
CA ASN A 142 0.20 24.17 -21.59
C ASN A 142 -1.20 24.13 -22.24
N ILE A 143 -1.60 22.98 -22.78
CA ILE A 143 -2.89 22.75 -23.44
C ILE A 143 -3.64 21.64 -22.71
N PRO A 144 -4.96 21.77 -22.49
CA PRO A 144 -5.71 20.82 -21.67
C PRO A 144 -5.54 19.36 -22.08
N GLY A 145 -5.56 19.06 -23.39
CA GLY A 145 -5.39 17.69 -23.90
C GLY A 145 -4.03 17.09 -23.53
N PHE A 146 -2.96 17.88 -23.58
CA PHE A 146 -1.62 17.43 -23.21
C PHE A 146 -1.52 17.18 -21.70
N TRP A 147 -2.11 18.06 -20.89
CA TRP A 147 -2.19 17.85 -19.44
C TRP A 147 -2.96 16.58 -19.08
N ILE A 148 -4.06 16.29 -19.77
CA ILE A 148 -4.82 15.06 -19.54
C ILE A 148 -3.96 13.83 -19.88
N ALA A 149 -3.30 13.84 -21.04
CA ALA A 149 -2.49 12.72 -21.51
C ALA A 149 -1.23 12.48 -20.66
N HIS A 150 -0.55 13.54 -20.21
CA HIS A 150 0.77 13.45 -19.59
C HIS A 150 0.81 13.75 -18.09
N ALA A 151 -0.27 14.29 -17.50
CA ALA A 151 -0.38 14.48 -16.05
C ALA A 151 -1.46 13.62 -15.41
N VAL A 152 -2.69 13.66 -15.95
CA VAL A 152 -3.85 13.02 -15.30
C VAL A 152 -3.87 11.51 -15.55
N LYS A 153 -3.68 11.09 -16.80
CA LYS A 153 -3.72 9.68 -17.20
C LYS A 153 -2.72 8.83 -16.39
N PRO A 154 -1.43 9.19 -16.24
CA PRO A 154 -0.47 8.39 -15.45
C PRO A 154 -0.91 8.20 -14.00
N ILE A 155 -1.36 9.28 -13.33
CA ILE A 155 -1.88 9.22 -11.96
C ILE A 155 -3.05 8.23 -11.87
N ILE A 156 -4.06 8.38 -12.73
CA ILE A 156 -5.28 7.54 -12.69
C ILE A 156 -4.92 6.07 -12.90
N LEU A 157 -4.05 5.79 -13.87
CA LEU A 157 -3.63 4.43 -14.16
C LEU A 157 -2.92 3.81 -12.96
N MET A 158 -2.12 4.56 -12.19
CA MET A 158 -1.38 4.00 -11.06
C MET A 158 -2.20 3.77 -9.77
N ILE A 159 -3.38 4.39 -9.64
CA ILE A 159 -4.21 4.27 -8.43
C ILE A 159 -4.60 2.81 -8.12
N PRO A 160 -5.16 2.01 -9.06
CA PRO A 160 -5.49 0.60 -8.80
C PRO A 160 -4.28 -0.22 -8.35
N LEU A 161 -3.11 0.03 -8.94
CA LEU A 161 -1.88 -0.67 -8.58
C LEU A 161 -1.46 -0.35 -7.14
N GLY A 162 -1.44 0.93 -6.77
CA GLY A 162 -1.12 1.38 -5.42
C GLY A 162 -2.08 0.85 -4.35
N PHE A 163 -3.36 0.70 -4.71
CA PHE A 163 -4.40 0.16 -3.83
C PHE A 163 -4.30 -1.37 -3.64
N LEU A 164 -4.06 -2.12 -4.72
CA LEU A 164 -4.06 -3.58 -4.69
C LEU A 164 -2.79 -4.18 -4.05
N ILE A 165 -1.63 -3.54 -4.22
CA ILE A 165 -0.34 -4.02 -3.68
C ILE A 165 -0.40 -4.40 -2.18
N PRO A 166 -0.84 -3.53 -1.26
CA PRO A 166 -0.87 -3.84 0.17
C PRO A 166 -1.92 -4.90 0.55
N ILE A 167 -2.94 -5.11 -0.29
CA ILE A 167 -3.93 -6.20 -0.13
C ILE A 167 -3.27 -7.53 -0.46
N LEU A 168 -2.57 -7.61 -1.60
CA LEU A 168 -1.95 -8.84 -2.09
C LEU A 168 -0.70 -9.23 -1.27
N PHE A 169 0.06 -8.24 -0.82
CA PHE A 169 1.38 -8.44 -0.20
C PHE A 169 1.48 -7.73 1.16
N HIS A 170 1.36 -8.51 2.24
CA HIS A 170 1.46 -8.01 3.62
C HIS A 170 2.75 -7.22 3.90
N ARG A 171 3.86 -7.57 3.24
CA ARG A 171 5.17 -6.89 3.40
C ARG A 171 5.14 -5.41 3.00
N PHE A 172 4.21 -5.01 2.14
CA PHE A 172 4.08 -3.65 1.61
C PHE A 172 2.96 -2.85 2.28
N ARG A 173 2.47 -3.29 3.43
CA ARG A 173 1.47 -2.54 4.23
C ARG A 173 2.06 -1.36 4.99
N SER A 174 3.37 -1.34 5.21
CA SER A 174 4.05 -0.19 5.83
C SER A 174 4.37 0.88 4.79
N PHE A 175 4.22 2.16 5.18
CA PHE A 175 4.48 3.29 4.28
C PHE A 175 5.89 3.25 3.69
N LYS A 176 6.90 2.97 4.51
CA LYS A 176 8.30 2.86 4.05
C LYS A 176 8.50 1.75 3.02
N ALA A 177 7.93 0.56 3.25
CA ALA A 177 8.06 -0.56 2.32
C ALA A 177 7.31 -0.29 1.00
N ALA A 178 6.10 0.27 1.08
CA ALA A 178 5.33 0.67 -0.10
C ALA A 178 6.06 1.74 -0.91
N PHE A 179 6.53 2.81 -0.26
CA PHE A 179 7.24 3.90 -0.92
C PHE A 179 8.51 3.42 -1.65
N MET A 180 9.32 2.57 -1.02
CA MET A 180 10.50 1.99 -1.65
C MET A 180 10.17 1.08 -2.83
N LEU A 181 9.05 0.35 -2.78
CA LEU A 181 8.57 -0.43 -3.91
C LEU A 181 8.10 0.50 -5.04
N PHE A 182 7.35 1.55 -4.72
CA PHE A 182 6.78 2.46 -5.70
C PHE A 182 7.87 3.18 -6.49
N ILE A 183 8.93 3.67 -5.83
CA ILE A 183 10.09 4.24 -6.53
C ILE A 183 10.69 3.22 -7.51
N LYS A 184 10.87 1.96 -7.11
CA LYS A 184 11.42 0.93 -8.00
C LYS A 184 10.50 0.65 -9.17
N LEU A 185 9.18 0.61 -8.93
CA LEU A 185 8.18 0.38 -9.95
C LEU A 185 8.14 1.52 -10.97
N THR A 186 8.07 2.78 -10.53
CA THR A 186 8.02 3.93 -11.44
C THR A 186 9.30 4.03 -12.27
N LEU A 187 10.47 3.81 -11.67
CA LEU A 187 11.73 3.72 -12.42
C LEU A 187 11.73 2.60 -13.46
N SER A 188 11.18 1.44 -13.11
CA SER A 188 11.11 0.30 -14.03
C SER A 188 10.14 0.56 -15.18
N ILE A 189 9.01 1.23 -14.92
CA ILE A 189 8.01 1.62 -15.91
C ILE A 189 8.61 2.59 -16.95
N GLU A 190 9.24 3.66 -16.49
CA GLU A 190 9.87 4.66 -17.37
C GLU A 190 11.04 4.06 -18.16
N LEU A 191 11.82 3.17 -17.56
CA LEU A 191 12.88 2.45 -18.27
C LEU A 191 12.31 1.53 -19.35
N LEU A 192 11.23 0.82 -19.06
CA LEU A 192 10.54 -0.02 -20.04
C LEU A 192 9.96 0.81 -21.19
N TYR A 193 9.56 2.06 -20.95
CA TYR A 193 9.05 2.96 -21.99
C TYR A 193 10.10 3.23 -23.08
N ILE A 194 11.36 3.42 -22.69
CA ILE A 194 12.48 3.51 -23.64
C ILE A 194 12.79 2.14 -24.27
N VAL A 195 12.91 1.08 -23.46
CA VAL A 195 13.28 -0.26 -23.97
C VAL A 195 12.28 -0.78 -24.99
N MET A 196 10.99 -0.48 -24.81
CA MET A 196 9.91 -0.85 -25.73
C MET A 196 9.75 0.12 -26.89
N LEU A 197 10.59 1.16 -26.97
CA LEU A 197 10.59 2.18 -28.03
C LEU A 197 9.25 2.93 -28.14
N VAL A 198 8.64 3.23 -26.99
CA VAL A 198 7.30 3.85 -26.92
C VAL A 198 7.35 5.32 -26.54
N GLY A 199 8.36 5.73 -25.77
CA GLY A 199 8.47 7.12 -25.35
C GLY A 199 9.80 7.44 -24.68
N THR A 200 9.78 8.46 -23.85
CA THR A 200 10.96 8.99 -23.15
C THR A 200 11.00 8.50 -21.71
N PHE A 201 12.17 8.58 -21.11
CA PHE A 201 12.32 8.55 -19.66
C PHE A 201 12.15 9.98 -19.14
N SER A 202 11.07 10.22 -18.40
CA SER A 202 10.73 11.55 -17.92
C SER A 202 10.65 11.61 -16.39
N THR A 203 11.30 12.62 -15.80
CA THR A 203 11.17 12.88 -14.35
C THR A 203 9.72 13.25 -14.00
N THR A 204 8.98 13.88 -14.93
CA THR A 204 7.56 14.21 -14.76
C THR A 204 6.72 12.95 -14.57
N GLY A 205 6.87 11.95 -15.46
CA GLY A 205 6.14 10.69 -15.38
C GLY A 205 6.47 9.91 -14.11
N LEU A 206 7.76 9.84 -13.72
CA LEU A 206 8.17 9.26 -12.44
C LEU A 206 7.41 9.83 -11.23
N ILE A 207 7.29 11.17 -11.18
CA ILE A 207 6.64 11.86 -10.07
C ILE A 207 5.12 11.58 -10.09
N LEU A 208 4.49 11.66 -11.26
CA LEU A 208 3.04 11.51 -11.41
C LEU A 208 2.59 10.07 -11.15
N ASP A 209 3.34 9.08 -11.63
CA ASP A 209 3.08 7.68 -11.34
C ASP A 209 3.22 7.40 -9.83
N LEU A 210 4.25 7.96 -9.20
CA LEU A 210 4.46 7.83 -7.77
C LEU A 210 3.29 8.44 -6.98
N VAL A 211 2.78 9.59 -7.41
CA VAL A 211 1.59 10.22 -6.83
C VAL A 211 0.38 9.29 -6.96
N GLY A 212 0.11 8.73 -8.14
CA GLY A 212 -1.00 7.79 -8.33
C GLY A 212 -0.91 6.55 -7.45
N LEU A 213 0.28 5.94 -7.34
CA LEU A 213 0.55 4.81 -6.46
C LEU A 213 0.29 5.17 -4.98
N LEU A 214 0.75 6.35 -4.54
CA LEU A 214 0.54 6.84 -3.18
C LEU A 214 -0.92 7.11 -2.87
N VAL A 215 -1.67 7.71 -3.81
CA VAL A 215 -3.11 7.93 -3.68
C VAL A 215 -3.85 6.59 -3.50
N GLY A 216 -3.54 5.60 -4.34
CA GLY A 216 -4.11 4.24 -4.21
C GLY A 216 -3.79 3.61 -2.85
N PHE A 217 -2.54 3.71 -2.40
CA PHE A 217 -2.10 3.19 -1.11
C PHE A 217 -2.82 3.87 0.07
N MET A 218 -2.98 5.19 0.02
CA MET A 218 -3.74 5.94 1.03
C MET A 218 -5.19 5.52 1.07
N GLY A 219 -5.82 5.27 -0.09
CA GLY A 219 -7.17 4.72 -0.18
C GLY A 219 -7.30 3.37 0.52
N TRP A 220 -6.34 2.46 0.32
CA TRP A 220 -6.31 1.19 1.03
C TRP A 220 -6.16 1.36 2.55
N LYS A 221 -5.25 2.25 2.99
CA LYS A 221 -5.01 2.51 4.42
C LYS A 221 -6.24 3.08 5.11
N LEU A 222 -7.00 3.94 4.42
CA LEU A 222 -8.27 4.47 4.93
C LEU A 222 -9.29 3.34 5.15
N LEU A 223 -9.44 2.42 4.19
CA LEU A 223 -10.35 1.28 4.33
C LEU A 223 -9.98 0.36 5.50
N GLN A 224 -8.69 0.08 5.67
CA GLN A 224 -8.23 -0.70 6.84
C GLN A 224 -8.60 -0.01 8.16
N ARG A 225 -8.35 1.30 8.28
CA ARG A 225 -8.71 2.07 9.49
C ARG A 225 -10.20 2.03 9.78
N LEU A 226 -11.05 2.11 8.75
CA LEU A 226 -12.51 2.03 8.91
C LEU A 226 -12.96 0.65 9.39
N GLN A 227 -12.36 -0.43 8.88
CA GLN A 227 -12.65 -1.80 9.33
C GLN A 227 -12.25 -2.02 10.78
N VAL A 228 -11.06 -1.56 11.17
CA VAL A 228 -10.56 -1.66 12.55
C VAL A 228 -11.43 -0.85 13.50
N LYS A 229 -11.77 0.41 13.16
CA LYS A 229 -12.68 1.23 13.99
C LYS A 229 -14.05 0.60 14.16
N LYS A 230 -14.60 -0.04 13.12
CA LYS A 230 -15.88 -0.75 13.22
C LYS A 230 -15.81 -1.92 14.19
N PHE A 231 -14.66 -2.59 14.25
CA PHE A 231 -14.43 -3.71 15.17
C PHE A 231 -14.20 -3.23 16.61
N ILE A 232 -13.45 -2.16 16.80
CA ILE A 232 -13.12 -1.60 18.11
C ILE A 232 -14.32 -0.88 18.76
N LYS A 233 -15.20 -0.26 17.96
CA LYS A 233 -16.39 0.42 18.51
C LYS A 233 -17.27 -0.62 19.21
N PRO A 234 -17.56 -0.48 20.52
CA PRO A 234 -18.27 -1.50 21.28
C PRO A 234 -19.61 -1.80 20.62
N SER A 235 -19.85 -3.08 20.34
CA SER A 235 -21.16 -3.58 19.93
C SER A 235 -22.13 -3.40 21.10
N ASN A 236 -22.84 -2.27 21.15
CA ASN A 236 -23.94 -1.94 22.06
C ASN A 236 -23.63 -2.02 23.58
N PRO A 237 -23.74 -0.91 24.35
CA PRO A 237 -23.72 -0.95 25.82
C PRO A 237 -24.97 -1.60 26.47
N ASN A 238 -25.78 -2.37 25.73
CA ASN A 238 -27.08 -2.87 26.18
C ASN A 238 -27.09 -4.32 26.68
N TYR A 239 -25.98 -4.83 27.22
CA TYR A 239 -25.99 -6.07 28.01
C TYR A 239 -25.67 -5.79 29.47
N VAL A 240 -26.59 -5.07 30.10
CA VAL A 240 -26.88 -5.20 31.53
C VAL A 240 -28.38 -5.48 31.63
N LYS A 241 -28.73 -6.76 31.71
CA LYS A 241 -29.94 -7.26 32.37
C LYS A 241 -29.58 -8.55 33.08
#